data_AF-A0A8J8L2P5-F1
#
_entry.id   AF-A0A8J8L2P5-F1
#
_cell.length_a   1.000
_cell.length_b   1.000
_cell.length_c   1.000
_cell.angle_alpha   90.00
_cell.angle_beta   90.00
_cell.angle_gamma   90.00
#
_symmetry.space_group_name_H-M   'P 1'
#
loop_
_entity.id
_entity.type
_entity.pdbx_description
1 polymer ?
#
loop_
_entity_poly.entity_id
_entity_poly.type
_entity_poly.pdbx_seq_one_letter_code
_entity_poly.pdbx_strand_id
1 'polypeptide(L)'
;METGSYAKRLWLLWLALPLTSLNYSLCWKHLPAQIAMHYDVSGRPNSWASPDGARTFSLGFLFFMLLVFTAVGYLVAYTRPDRAKPAVILLFISMGLVFAFINGFVWFNLVG
;
A
#
# COMPACT_ATOMS: atom_id res chain seq x y z
N MET A 1 11.69 4.55 -27.42
CA MET A 1 10.88 3.32 -27.23
C MET A 1 10.84 2.83 -25.77
N GLU A 2 11.80 3.18 -24.89
CA GLU A 2 11.83 2.69 -23.50
C GLU A 2 10.79 3.31 -22.55
N THR A 3 10.38 4.56 -22.80
CA THR A 3 9.49 5.33 -21.93
C THR A 3 8.13 4.67 -21.70
N GLY A 4 7.54 4.10 -22.75
CA GLY A 4 6.29 3.34 -22.66
C GLY A 4 6.44 2.01 -21.91
N SER A 5 7.65 1.45 -21.85
CA SER A 5 7.94 0.24 -21.07
C SER A 5 7.98 0.53 -19.57
N TYR A 6 8.56 1.68 -19.18
CA TYR A 6 8.60 2.11 -17.77
C TYR A 6 7.21 2.39 -17.20
N ALA A 7 6.38 3.12 -17.95
CA ALA A 7 5.02 3.42 -17.51
C ALA A 7 4.17 2.15 -17.37
N LYS A 8 4.33 1.16 -18.26
CA LYS A 8 3.64 -0.14 -18.16
C LYS A 8 4.00 -0.91 -16.89
N ARG A 9 5.23 -0.79 -16.38
CA ARG A 9 5.65 -1.47 -15.15
C ARG A 9 4.90 -0.98 -13.91
N LEU A 10 4.38 0.26 -13.93
CA LEU A 10 3.59 0.81 -12.81
C LEU A 10 2.33 -0.01 -12.53
N TRP A 11 1.79 -0.71 -13.53
CA TRP A 11 0.64 -1.61 -13.34
C TRP A 11 0.92 -2.77 -12.38
N LEU A 12 2.18 -3.18 -12.21
CA LEU A 12 2.53 -4.21 -11.22
C LEU A 12 2.27 -3.74 -9.78
N LEU A 13 2.34 -2.43 -9.51
CA LEU A 13 2.05 -1.88 -8.17
C LEU A 13 0.61 -2.18 -7.74
N TRP A 14 -0.31 -2.29 -8.71
CA TRP A 14 -1.72 -2.55 -8.45
C TRP A 14 -2.00 -3.93 -7.84
N LEU A 15 -1.03 -4.86 -7.91
CA LEU A 15 -1.09 -6.13 -7.18
C LEU A 15 -1.17 -5.94 -5.67
N ALA A 16 -0.78 -4.78 -5.13
CA ALA A 16 -0.95 -4.44 -3.73
C ALA A 16 -2.41 -4.59 -3.25
N LEU A 17 -3.40 -4.25 -4.08
CA LEU A 17 -4.83 -4.36 -3.72
C LEU A 17 -5.30 -5.80 -3.51
N PRO A 18 -5.19 -6.71 -4.51
CA PRO A 18 -5.61 -8.09 -4.32
C PRO A 18 -4.78 -8.81 -3.25
N LEU A 19 -3.48 -8.50 -3.11
CA LEU A 19 -2.64 -9.08 -2.07
C LEU A 19 -3.08 -8.64 -0.67
N THR A 20 -3.38 -7.36 -0.46
CA THR A 20 -3.92 -6.88 0.83
C THR A 20 -5.30 -7.46 1.10
N SER A 21 -6.18 -7.52 0.10
CA SER A 21 -7.50 -8.15 0.30
C SER A 21 -7.37 -9.64 0.65
N LEU A 22 -6.44 -10.35 0.00
CA LEU A 22 -6.17 -11.76 0.28
C LEU A 22 -5.63 -11.92 1.70
N ASN A 23 -4.69 -11.09 2.14
CA ASN A 23 -4.12 -11.11 3.49
C ASN A 23 -5.22 -10.99 4.56
N TYR A 24 -6.11 -9.99 4.45
CA TYR A 24 -7.25 -9.87 5.36
C TYR A 24 -8.18 -11.07 5.31
N SER A 25 -8.43 -11.64 4.12
CA SER A 25 -9.32 -12.79 3.95
C SER A 25 -8.77 -14.04 4.61
N LEU A 26 -7.46 -14.29 4.48
CA LEU A 26 -6.76 -15.43 5.08
C LEU A 26 -6.72 -15.34 6.61
N CYS A 27 -6.50 -14.13 7.14
CA CYS A 27 -6.39 -13.91 8.57
C CYS A 27 -7.72 -13.59 9.25
N TRP A 28 -8.83 -13.48 8.50
CA TRP A 28 -10.09 -12.92 8.96
C TRP A 28 -10.60 -13.48 10.30
N LYS A 29 -10.58 -14.81 10.42
CA LYS A 29 -11.08 -15.52 11.62
C LYS A 29 -10.16 -15.40 12.84
N HIS A 30 -8.94 -14.92 12.65
CA HIS A 30 -7.93 -14.77 13.70
C HIS A 30 -7.75 -13.32 14.12
N LEU A 31 -8.34 -12.37 13.39
CA LEU A 31 -8.26 -10.96 13.74
C LEU A 31 -9.09 -10.67 15.00
N PRO A 32 -8.57 -9.84 15.92
CA PRO A 32 -9.34 -9.40 17.07
C PRO A 32 -10.54 -8.54 16.64
N ALA A 33 -11.55 -8.44 17.51
CA ALA A 33 -12.73 -7.61 17.27
C ALA A 33 -12.39 -6.13 17.08
N GLN A 34 -11.25 -5.68 17.60
CA GLN A 34 -10.70 -4.34 17.40
C GLN A 34 -9.23 -4.45 16.96
N ILE A 35 -8.93 -3.85 15.82
CA ILE A 35 -7.60 -3.76 15.22
C ILE A 35 -7.00 -2.40 15.59
N ALA A 36 -5.83 -2.41 16.21
CA ALA A 36 -5.01 -1.23 16.42
C ALA A 36 -4.52 -0.69 15.08
N MET A 37 -4.85 0.56 14.76
CA MET A 37 -4.52 1.21 13.48
C MET A 37 -3.36 2.21 13.60
N HIS A 38 -3.14 2.76 14.79
CA HIS A 38 -2.01 3.66 15.09
C HIS A 38 -1.52 3.40 16.50
N TYR A 39 -0.23 3.68 16.70
CA TYR A 39 0.45 3.57 17.98
C TYR A 39 1.00 4.95 18.35
N ASP A 40 0.97 5.27 19.64
CA ASP A 40 1.59 6.49 20.17
C ASP A 40 3.12 6.37 20.27
N VAL A 41 3.76 7.44 20.72
CA VAL A 41 5.22 7.48 20.93
C VAL A 41 5.72 6.52 22.02
N SER A 42 4.82 6.02 22.88
CA SER A 42 5.10 5.00 23.89
C SER A 42 4.84 3.58 23.37
N GLY A 43 4.51 3.43 22.08
CA GLY A 43 4.22 2.14 21.45
C GLY A 43 2.86 1.56 21.85
N ARG A 44 1.93 2.36 22.38
CA ARG A 44 0.59 1.89 22.76
C ARG A 44 -0.42 2.18 21.65
N PRO A 45 -1.35 1.26 21.35
CA PRO A 45 -2.44 1.54 20.43
C PRO A 45 -3.25 2.76 20.88
N ASN A 46 -3.42 3.75 20.00
CA ASN A 46 -4.19 4.96 20.28
C ASN A 46 -5.37 5.18 19.32
N SER A 47 -5.54 4.30 18.32
CA SER A 47 -6.72 4.28 17.46
C SER A 47 -7.08 2.84 17.09
N TRP A 48 -8.39 2.59 16.93
CA TRP A 48 -8.96 1.26 16.77
C TRP A 48 -10.00 1.25 15.65
N ALA A 49 -10.11 0.14 14.95
CA ALA A 49 -11.16 -0.11 13.96
C ALA A 49 -11.66 -1.55 14.07
N SER A 50 -12.89 -1.83 13.62
CA SER A 50 -13.30 -3.21 13.38
C SER A 50 -12.47 -3.83 12.24
N PRO A 51 -12.38 -5.17 12.13
CA PRO A 51 -11.71 -5.82 10.99
C PRO A 51 -12.21 -5.32 9.62
N ASP A 52 -13.51 -5.10 9.47
CA ASP A 52 -14.10 -4.54 8.25
C ASP A 52 -13.68 -3.09 8.02
N GLY A 53 -13.66 -2.28 9.08
CA GLY A 53 -13.23 -0.88 9.02
C GLY A 53 -11.75 -0.77 8.63
N ALA A 54 -10.88 -1.58 9.25
CA ALA A 54 -9.46 -1.65 8.95
C ALA A 54 -9.22 -2.09 7.51
N ARG A 55 -9.88 -3.17 7.06
CA ARG A 55 -9.79 -3.65 5.67
C ARG A 55 -10.24 -2.58 4.68
N THR A 56 -11.37 -1.94 4.93
CA THR A 56 -11.93 -0.89 4.06
C THR A 56 -10.98 0.30 3.95
N PHE A 57 -10.45 0.76 5.08
CA PHE A 57 -9.44 1.82 5.11
C PHE A 57 -8.17 1.41 4.35
N SER A 58 -7.62 0.22 4.63
CA SER A 58 -6.41 -0.29 3.98
C SER A 58 -6.57 -0.32 2.46
N LEU A 59 -7.68 -0.86 1.95
CA LEU A 59 -7.94 -0.94 0.50
C LEU A 59 -8.18 0.44 -0.12
N GLY A 60 -8.96 1.30 0.54
CA GLY A 60 -9.23 2.67 0.07
C GLY A 60 -7.96 3.53 0.00
N PHE A 61 -7.13 3.46 1.04
CA PHE A 61 -5.86 4.17 1.10
C PHE A 61 -4.87 3.66 0.04
N LEU A 62 -4.75 2.34 -0.12
CA LEU A 62 -3.91 1.75 -1.18
C LEU A 62 -4.39 2.17 -2.57
N PHE A 63 -5.69 2.13 -2.84
CA PHE A 63 -6.25 2.58 -4.11
C PHE A 63 -5.91 4.05 -4.40
N PHE A 64 -6.08 4.93 -3.41
CA PHE A 64 -5.72 6.33 -3.54
C PHE A 64 -4.23 6.52 -3.82
N MET A 65 -3.34 5.86 -3.06
CA MET A 65 -1.89 5.92 -3.29
C MET A 65 -1.50 5.40 -4.68
N LEU A 66 -2.11 4.30 -5.14
CA LEU A 66 -1.86 3.75 -6.47
C LEU A 66 -2.26 4.70 -7.59
N LEU A 67 -3.39 5.41 -7.45
CA LEU A 67 -3.78 6.45 -8.40
C LEU A 67 -2.74 7.57 -8.46
N VAL A 68 -2.32 8.09 -7.30
CA VAL A 68 -1.31 9.16 -7.22
C VAL A 68 0.01 8.70 -7.84
N PHE A 69 0.50 7.52 -7.48
CA PHE A 69 1.79 7.02 -7.96
C PHE A 69 1.76 6.71 -9.45
N THR A 70 0.65 6.18 -9.95
CA THR A 70 0.43 5.96 -11.39
C THR A 70 0.45 7.30 -12.12
N ALA A 71 -0.31 8.29 -11.66
CA ALA A 71 -0.37 9.62 -12.28
C ALA A 71 1.00 10.31 -12.31
N VAL A 72 1.72 10.33 -11.17
CA VAL A 72 3.08 10.89 -11.06
C VAL A 72 4.05 10.14 -11.96
N GLY A 73 3.99 8.81 -11.98
CA GLY A 73 4.87 7.99 -12.81
C GLY A 73 4.66 8.25 -14.30
N TYR A 74 3.41 8.35 -14.76
CA TYR A 74 3.10 8.74 -16.15
C TYR A 74 3.54 10.18 -16.45
N LEU A 75 3.31 11.13 -15.54
CA LEU A 75 3.74 12.51 -15.69
C LEU A 75 5.26 12.60 -15.88
N VAL A 76 6.04 11.95 -15.02
CA VAL A 76 7.51 11.94 -15.13
C VAL A 76 7.96 11.23 -16.41
N ALA A 77 7.36 10.08 -16.74
CA ALA A 77 7.70 9.37 -17.97
C ALA A 77 7.54 10.24 -19.22
N TYR A 78 6.46 11.03 -19.32
CA TYR A 78 6.20 11.85 -20.51
C TYR A 78 6.89 13.22 -20.49
N THR A 79 7.05 13.85 -19.33
CA THR A 79 7.65 15.20 -19.23
C THR A 79 9.16 15.18 -19.03
N ARG A 80 9.71 14.13 -18.43
CA ARG A 80 11.13 13.96 -18.11
C ARG A 80 11.60 12.52 -18.40
N PRO A 81 11.67 12.11 -19.68
CA PRO A 81 12.04 10.74 -20.05
C PRO A 81 13.39 10.28 -19.47
N ASP A 82 14.34 11.21 -19.30
CA ASP A 82 15.66 10.98 -18.69
C ASP A 82 15.56 10.55 -17.21
N ARG A 83 14.48 10.91 -16.53
CA ARG A 83 14.20 10.56 -15.13
C ARG A 83 13.21 9.40 -14.96
N ALA A 84 12.67 8.84 -16.04
CA ALA A 84 11.63 7.82 -15.96
C ALA A 84 12.07 6.57 -15.18
N LYS A 85 13.25 6.03 -15.46
CA LYS A 85 13.79 4.84 -14.77
C LYS A 85 13.99 5.05 -13.25
N PRO A 86 14.75 6.06 -12.79
CA PRO A 86 14.94 6.27 -11.35
C PRO A 86 13.62 6.62 -10.65
N ALA A 87 12.71 7.34 -11.31
CA ALA A 87 11.39 7.62 -10.75
C ALA A 87 10.55 6.35 -10.54
N VAL A 88 10.52 5.44 -11.52
CA VAL A 88 9.83 4.15 -11.36
C VAL A 88 10.43 3.35 -10.19
N ILE A 89 11.76 3.26 -10.09
CA ILE A 89 12.40 2.56 -8.97
C ILE A 89 11.97 3.15 -7.62
N LEU A 90 12.01 4.48 -7.49
CA LEU A 90 11.60 5.15 -6.26
C LEU A 90 10.12 4.88 -5.93
N LEU A 91 9.23 4.96 -6.92
CA LEU A 91 7.80 4.67 -6.73
C LEU A 91 7.56 3.22 -6.28
N PHE A 92 8.32 2.25 -6.79
CA PHE A 92 8.27 0.87 -6.32
C PHE A 92 8.71 0.74 -4.86
N ILE A 93 9.80 1.41 -4.47
CA ILE A 93 10.28 1.40 -3.07
C ILE A 93 9.23 2.04 -2.16
N SER A 94 8.74 3.24 -2.51
CA SER A 94 7.72 3.95 -1.74
C SER A 94 6.45 3.12 -1.60
N MET A 95 5.99 2.46 -2.68
CA MET A 95 4.79 1.63 -2.64
C MET A 95 5.01 0.37 -1.81
N GLY A 96 6.20 -0.24 -1.88
CA GLY A 96 6.57 -1.36 -1.02
C GLY A 96 6.50 -1.01 0.46
N LEU A 97 6.96 0.18 0.86
CA LEU A 97 6.86 0.68 2.23
C LEU A 97 5.40 0.91 2.64
N VAL A 98 4.60 1.54 1.78
CA VAL A 98 3.15 1.73 2.01
C VAL A 98 2.45 0.37 2.18
N PHE A 99 2.74 -0.58 1.30
CA PHE A 99 2.16 -1.92 1.36
C PHE A 99 2.57 -2.65 2.65
N ALA A 100 3.84 -2.58 3.04
CA ALA A 100 4.33 -3.17 4.29
C ALA A 100 3.65 -2.55 5.51
N PHE A 101 3.54 -1.21 5.55
CA PHE A 101 2.85 -0.50 6.61
C PHE A 101 1.38 -0.91 6.73
N ILE A 102 0.64 -0.90 5.61
CA ILE A 102 -0.79 -1.22 5.59
C ILE A 102 -1.07 -2.68 5.95
N ASN A 103 -0.26 -3.63 5.49
CA ASN A 103 -0.41 -5.04 5.88
C ASN A 103 0.15 -5.33 7.28
N GLY A 104 0.99 -4.45 7.81
CA GLY A 104 1.48 -4.51 9.18
C GLY A 104 0.35 -4.52 10.20
N PHE A 105 -0.79 -3.86 9.92
CA PHE A 105 -1.97 -3.90 10.79
C PHE A 105 -2.43 -5.32 11.09
N VAL A 106 -2.46 -6.20 10.07
CA VAL A 106 -2.82 -7.61 10.27
C VAL A 106 -1.77 -8.30 11.13
N TRP A 107 -0.49 -8.14 10.81
CA TRP A 107 0.59 -8.82 11.53
C TRP A 107 0.65 -8.42 13.01
N PHE A 108 0.70 -7.13 13.32
CA PHE A 108 0.79 -6.64 14.70
C PHE A 108 -0.42 -7.04 15.54
N ASN A 109 -1.62 -7.08 14.95
CA ASN A 109 -2.82 -7.48 15.68
C ASN A 109 -2.99 -9.01 15.81
N LEU A 110 -2.22 -9.81 15.08
CA LEU A 110 -2.19 -11.27 15.25
C LEU A 110 -1.14 -11.73 16.26
N VAL A 111 0.00 -11.04 16.31
CA VAL A 111 1.16 -11.47 17.13
C VAL A 111 1.17 -10.79 18.51
N GLY A 112 0.62 -9.57 18.62
CA GLY A 112 0.72 -8.75 19.83
C GLY A 112 1.98 -7.90 19.83
#